data_AF-A0A7J6ULJ9-F1
#
_entry.id   AF-A0A7J6ULJ9-F1
#
_cell.length_a   1.000
_cell.length_b   1.000
_cell.length_c   1.000
_cell.angle_alpha   90.00
_cell.angle_beta   90.00
_cell.angle_gamma   90.00
#
_symmetry.space_group_name_H-M   'P 1'
#
loop_
_entity.id
_entity.type
_entity.pdbx_description
1 polymer ?
#
loop_
_entity_poly.entity_id
_entity_poly.type
_entity_poly.pdbx_seq_one_letter_code
_entity_poly.pdbx_strand_id
1 'polypeptide(L)'
;MATFSEQMKALEHKEDLLKENPHRYVMFPIKYLAIWEMYKKHEASFWTAEEIDLSQDLRDWENLSENDRHFISHVLAFFAASDGIVLENLSAKFSGEVQCPEARAFYGFQIAMENIHSETYSLLIDNYIKDPEEKDKIFRAMETVPSVQKKAEWALSWINDDNCFSERLIAFACVEGILFSGSFCAIYWLKKRGLMPGLTFSNELISRDEGLHADFACLLYNMLTYTRLPDERVHEIVRGAVDVERVFISESLPVSLIGMNSQLMCRYIEFVAD
;
A
#
# COMPACT_ATOMS: atom_id res chain seq x y z
N MET A 1 -28.06 12.61 16.56
CA MET A 1 -27.44 13.57 15.63
C MET A 1 -26.70 12.74 14.60
N ALA A 2 -26.72 13.13 13.32
CA ALA A 2 -25.97 12.40 12.29
C ALA A 2 -24.46 12.43 12.62
N THR A 3 -23.76 11.32 12.40
CA THR A 3 -22.30 11.25 12.57
C THR A 3 -21.60 12.21 11.61
N PHE A 4 -20.31 12.49 11.86
CA PHE A 4 -19.53 13.33 10.95
C PHE A 4 -19.51 12.74 9.53
N SER A 5 -19.27 11.44 9.40
CA SER A 5 -19.23 10.73 8.10
C SER A 5 -20.58 10.78 7.38
N GLU A 6 -21.71 10.63 8.10
CA GLU A 6 -23.05 10.76 7.52
C GLU A 6 -23.30 12.16 6.95
N GLN A 7 -22.84 13.21 7.64
CA GLN A 7 -22.95 14.59 7.17
C GLN A 7 -22.11 14.82 5.90
N MET A 8 -20.90 14.25 5.85
CA MET A 8 -20.02 14.35 4.68
C MET A 8 -20.57 13.57 3.48
N LYS A 9 -21.09 12.37 3.70
CA LYS A 9 -21.74 11.56 2.65
C LYS A 9 -22.90 12.28 1.98
N ALA A 10 -23.70 13.01 2.76
CA ALA A 10 -24.79 13.83 2.21
C ALA A 10 -24.29 14.92 1.24
N LEU A 11 -22.99 15.25 1.24
CA LEU A 11 -22.37 16.24 0.36
C LEU A 11 -21.57 15.62 -0.79
N GLU A 12 -21.27 14.32 -0.78
CA GLU A 12 -20.44 13.65 -1.79
C GLU A 12 -20.97 13.81 -3.22
N HIS A 13 -22.29 13.77 -3.41
CA HIS A 13 -22.93 13.99 -4.72
C HIS A 13 -22.64 15.37 -5.34
N LYS A 14 -22.11 16.33 -4.55
CA LYS A 14 -21.70 17.64 -5.03
C LYS A 14 -20.25 17.66 -5.52
N GLU A 15 -19.45 16.65 -5.18
CA GLU A 15 -18.07 16.56 -5.62
C GLU A 15 -17.99 16.23 -7.11
N ASP A 16 -17.17 16.97 -7.84
CA ASP A 16 -17.00 16.80 -9.28
C ASP A 16 -16.45 15.42 -9.66
N LEU A 17 -15.71 14.79 -8.75
CA LEU A 17 -15.17 13.44 -8.90
C LEU A 17 -16.22 12.34 -8.69
N LEU A 18 -17.26 12.59 -7.88
CA LEU A 18 -18.22 11.58 -7.41
C LEU A 18 -19.62 11.76 -8.00
N LYS A 19 -19.95 12.95 -8.49
CA LYS A 19 -21.25 13.23 -9.12
C LYS A 19 -21.43 12.39 -10.39
N GLU A 20 -22.62 11.81 -10.54
CA GLU A 20 -22.95 10.97 -11.70
C GLU A 20 -22.66 11.69 -13.02
N ASN A 21 -22.07 10.94 -13.95
CA ASN A 21 -21.68 11.47 -15.26
C ASN A 21 -22.15 10.53 -16.39
N PRO A 22 -23.47 10.37 -16.57
CA PRO A 22 -24.06 9.37 -17.49
C PRO A 22 -23.79 9.65 -18.97
N HIS A 23 -23.11 10.75 -19.31
CA HIS A 23 -22.89 11.18 -20.69
C HIS A 23 -21.42 11.09 -21.12
N ARG A 24 -20.51 10.60 -20.26
CA ARG A 24 -19.08 10.55 -20.55
C ARG A 24 -18.52 9.13 -20.48
N TYR A 25 -18.74 8.37 -21.54
CA TYR A 25 -18.15 7.05 -21.74
C TYR A 25 -16.87 7.06 -22.59
N VAL A 26 -16.54 8.21 -23.19
CA VAL A 26 -15.34 8.38 -24.01
C VAL A 26 -14.23 9.06 -23.22
N MET A 27 -12.99 8.64 -23.46
CA MET A 27 -11.82 9.23 -22.79
C MET A 27 -11.59 10.69 -23.23
N PHE A 28 -11.74 10.97 -24.53
CA PHE A 28 -11.49 12.28 -25.10
C PHE A 28 -12.78 13.11 -25.26
N PRO A 29 -12.70 14.45 -25.08
CA PRO A 29 -11.53 15.22 -24.65
C PRO A 29 -11.20 15.01 -23.17
N ILE A 30 -9.91 15.05 -22.83
CA ILE A 30 -9.42 14.99 -21.44
C ILE A 30 -9.89 16.25 -20.70
N LYS A 31 -10.49 16.08 -19.52
CA LYS A 31 -10.98 17.17 -18.66
C LYS A 31 -10.08 17.37 -17.45
N TYR A 32 -9.57 16.28 -16.88
CA TYR A 32 -8.70 16.32 -15.70
C TYR A 32 -7.27 15.97 -16.10
N LEU A 33 -6.54 16.97 -16.62
CA LEU A 33 -5.19 16.76 -17.15
C LEU A 33 -4.22 16.22 -16.09
N ALA A 34 -4.26 16.73 -14.86
CA ALA A 34 -3.39 16.26 -13.77
C ALA A 34 -3.61 14.78 -13.44
N ILE A 35 -4.87 14.32 -13.41
CA ILE A 35 -5.21 12.90 -13.22
C ILE A 35 -4.68 12.07 -14.39
N TRP A 36 -4.87 12.56 -15.62
CA TRP A 36 -4.41 11.87 -16.82
C TRP A 36 -2.88 11.76 -16.89
N GLU A 37 -2.15 12.80 -16.45
CA GLU A 37 -0.69 12.79 -16.36
C GLU A 37 -0.19 11.77 -15.33
N MET A 38 -0.85 11.63 -14.18
CA MET A 38 -0.56 10.56 -13.22
C MET A 38 -0.79 9.17 -13.83
N TYR A 39 -1.90 8.98 -14.55
CA TYR A 39 -2.16 7.72 -15.26
C TYR A 39 -1.06 7.42 -16.29
N LYS A 40 -0.66 8.41 -17.10
CA LYS A 40 0.41 8.23 -18.08
C LYS A 40 1.77 7.97 -17.44
N LYS A 41 2.07 8.59 -16.30
CA LYS A 41 3.28 8.31 -15.51
C LYS A 41 3.27 6.87 -15.00
N HIS A 42 2.12 6.39 -14.53
CA HIS A 42 1.95 5.02 -14.07
C HIS A 42 2.09 4.00 -15.22
N GLU A 43 1.37 4.23 -16.32
CA GLU A 43 1.40 3.40 -17.53
C GLU A 43 2.83 3.27 -18.11
N ALA A 44 3.59 4.37 -18.11
CA ALA A 44 4.99 4.37 -18.58
C ALA A 44 5.95 3.60 -17.66
N SER A 45 5.51 3.22 -16.47
CA SER A 45 6.29 2.52 -15.45
C SER A 45 5.96 1.03 -15.35
N PHE A 46 5.16 0.50 -16.29
CA PHE A 46 4.80 -0.92 -16.37
C PHE A 46 6.02 -1.84 -16.28
N TRP A 47 5.86 -2.95 -15.55
CA TRP A 47 6.84 -4.03 -15.43
C TRP A 47 6.11 -5.35 -15.16
N THR A 48 6.77 -6.48 -15.41
CA THR A 48 6.22 -7.81 -15.07
C THR A 48 7.14 -8.57 -14.10
N ALA A 49 6.57 -9.56 -13.40
CA ALA A 49 7.33 -10.36 -12.43
C ALA A 49 8.49 -11.12 -13.07
N GLU A 50 8.40 -11.47 -14.36
CA GLU A 50 9.47 -12.15 -15.11
C GLU A 50 10.72 -11.29 -15.33
N GLU A 51 10.64 -9.96 -15.15
CA GLU A 51 11.80 -9.08 -15.21
C GLU A 51 12.72 -9.21 -13.99
N ILE A 52 12.25 -9.88 -12.93
CA ILE A 52 13.00 -10.05 -11.67
C ILE A 52 13.86 -11.31 -11.73
N ASP A 53 15.19 -11.13 -11.77
CA ASP A 53 16.15 -12.24 -11.70
C ASP A 53 16.39 -12.67 -10.23
N LEU A 54 15.90 -13.87 -9.88
CA LEU A 54 16.06 -14.49 -8.56
C LEU A 54 17.23 -15.49 -8.48
N SER A 55 18.06 -15.59 -9.51
CA SER A 55 19.10 -16.63 -9.61
C SER A 55 20.17 -16.54 -8.53
N GLN A 56 20.56 -15.32 -8.14
CA GLN A 56 21.53 -15.09 -7.07
C GLN A 56 20.88 -15.16 -5.67
N ASP A 57 19.61 -14.79 -5.54
CA ASP A 57 18.92 -14.68 -4.25
C ASP A 57 18.87 -15.99 -3.49
N LEU A 58 18.72 -17.13 -4.17
CA LEU A 58 18.72 -18.44 -3.51
C LEU A 58 20.04 -18.71 -2.79
N ARG A 59 21.16 -18.33 -3.39
CA ARG A 59 22.49 -18.50 -2.79
C ARG A 59 22.66 -17.55 -1.61
N ASP A 60 22.20 -16.31 -1.75
CA ASP A 60 22.26 -15.34 -0.66
C ASP A 60 21.40 -15.81 0.51
N TRP A 61 20.18 -16.28 0.25
CA TRP A 61 19.22 -16.78 1.23
C TRP A 61 19.77 -17.92 2.11
N GLU A 62 20.45 -18.88 1.50
CA GLU A 62 21.10 -19.99 2.22
C GLU A 62 22.22 -19.49 3.15
N ASN A 63 22.88 -18.38 2.79
CA ASN A 63 23.97 -17.78 3.57
C ASN A 63 23.51 -16.70 4.55
N LEU A 64 22.23 -16.31 4.54
CA LEU A 64 21.68 -15.36 5.50
C LEU A 64 21.71 -15.90 6.93
N SER A 65 21.69 -15.00 7.90
CA SER A 65 21.46 -15.38 9.29
C SER A 65 20.01 -15.86 9.49
N GLU A 66 19.76 -16.65 10.53
CA GLU A 66 18.40 -17.07 10.89
C GLU A 66 17.51 -15.84 11.18
N ASN A 67 18.07 -14.80 11.81
CA ASN A 67 17.37 -13.54 12.05
C ASN A 67 17.01 -12.81 10.75
N ASP A 68 17.94 -12.74 9.78
CA ASP A 68 17.67 -12.12 8.48
C ASP A 68 16.57 -12.89 7.73
N ARG A 69 16.63 -14.23 7.69
CA ARG A 69 15.58 -15.06 7.07
C ARG A 69 14.25 -14.88 7.77
N HIS A 70 14.22 -14.95 9.09
CA HIS A 70 13.00 -14.76 9.88
C HIS A 70 12.36 -13.40 9.58
N PHE A 71 13.15 -12.33 9.58
CA PHE A 71 12.69 -10.99 9.27
C PHE A 71 12.09 -10.91 7.86
N ILE A 72 12.84 -11.34 6.84
CA ILE A 72 12.41 -11.24 5.44
C ILE A 72 11.15 -12.08 5.19
N SER A 73 11.09 -13.32 5.70
CA SER A 73 9.92 -14.19 5.54
C SER A 73 8.64 -13.55 6.08
N HIS A 74 8.70 -12.89 7.23
CA HIS A 74 7.52 -12.25 7.84
C HIS A 74 7.16 -10.92 7.17
N VAL A 75 8.13 -10.17 6.64
CA VAL A 75 7.86 -8.99 5.79
C VAL A 75 7.12 -9.42 4.52
N LEU A 76 7.60 -10.47 3.83
CA LEU A 76 6.95 -10.98 2.62
C LEU A 76 5.54 -11.52 2.90
N ALA A 77 5.36 -12.22 4.03
CA ALA A 77 4.05 -12.67 4.49
C ALA A 77 3.05 -11.50 4.62
N PHE A 78 3.51 -10.41 5.23
CA PHE A 78 2.71 -9.23 5.46
C PHE A 78 2.33 -8.54 4.15
N PHE A 79 3.25 -8.42 3.20
CA PHE A 79 2.97 -7.86 1.88
C PHE A 79 1.92 -8.69 1.11
N ALA A 80 2.17 -9.99 0.95
CA ALA A 80 1.26 -10.88 0.20
C ALA A 80 -0.18 -10.87 0.74
N ALA A 81 -0.32 -10.68 2.05
CA ALA A 81 -1.60 -10.55 2.73
C ALA A 81 -2.30 -9.20 2.48
N SER A 82 -1.53 -8.11 2.51
CA SER A 82 -2.06 -6.75 2.52
C SER A 82 -2.52 -6.29 1.14
N ASP A 83 -1.80 -6.66 0.08
CA ASP A 83 -2.19 -6.34 -1.31
C ASP A 83 -3.58 -6.89 -1.64
N GLY A 84 -3.94 -8.05 -1.08
CA GLY A 84 -5.28 -8.62 -1.23
C GLY A 84 -6.39 -7.71 -0.67
N ILE A 85 -6.14 -7.05 0.47
CA ILE A 85 -7.09 -6.11 1.09
C ILE A 85 -7.20 -4.83 0.26
N VAL A 86 -6.06 -4.32 -0.23
CA VAL A 86 -5.99 -3.14 -1.12
C VAL A 86 -6.78 -3.38 -2.40
N LEU A 87 -6.56 -4.53 -3.05
CA LEU A 87 -7.18 -4.91 -4.31
C LEU A 87 -8.71 -4.98 -4.21
N GLU A 88 -9.24 -5.61 -3.14
CA GLU A 88 -10.68 -5.72 -2.91
C GLU A 88 -11.31 -4.32 -2.80
N ASN A 89 -10.69 -3.42 -2.04
CA ASN A 89 -11.18 -2.07 -1.86
C ASN A 89 -11.11 -1.22 -3.14
N LEU A 90 -10.00 -1.26 -3.88
CA LEU A 90 -9.84 -0.54 -5.14
C LEU A 90 -10.90 -0.95 -6.17
N SER A 91 -11.06 -2.26 -6.35
CA SER A 91 -11.95 -2.83 -7.37
C SER A 91 -13.43 -2.64 -7.02
N ALA A 92 -13.82 -2.92 -5.78
CA ALA A 92 -15.22 -2.89 -5.37
C ALA A 92 -15.73 -1.50 -5.00
N LYS A 93 -14.86 -0.59 -4.53
CA LYS A 93 -15.27 0.72 -3.99
C LYS A 93 -14.76 1.88 -4.82
N PHE A 94 -13.48 2.24 -4.69
CA PHE A 94 -12.96 3.50 -5.25
C PHE A 94 -13.20 3.64 -6.76
N SER A 95 -12.93 2.59 -7.54
CA SER A 95 -13.13 2.60 -9.00
C SER A 95 -14.61 2.75 -9.41
N GLY A 96 -15.53 2.22 -8.59
CA GLY A 96 -16.98 2.34 -8.80
C GLY A 96 -17.54 3.71 -8.42
N GLU A 97 -16.97 4.35 -7.40
CA GLU A 97 -17.43 5.63 -6.87
C GLU A 97 -16.96 6.84 -7.69
N VAL A 98 -15.71 6.84 -8.16
CA VAL A 98 -15.22 7.91 -9.03
C VAL A 98 -15.90 7.85 -10.40
N GLN A 99 -16.35 9.00 -10.90
CA GLN A 99 -17.15 9.11 -12.12
C GLN A 99 -16.35 9.64 -13.32
N CYS A 100 -15.12 10.10 -13.12
CA CYS A 100 -14.28 10.57 -14.22
C CYS A 100 -13.48 9.40 -14.86
N PRO A 101 -13.51 9.27 -16.20
CA PRO A 101 -12.81 8.19 -16.89
C PRO A 101 -11.28 8.24 -16.71
N GLU A 102 -10.70 9.42 -16.49
CA GLU A 102 -9.26 9.55 -16.24
C GLU A 102 -8.84 8.87 -14.93
N ALA A 103 -9.62 9.02 -13.85
CA ALA A 103 -9.32 8.35 -12.58
C ALA A 103 -9.58 6.85 -12.66
N ARG A 104 -10.64 6.43 -13.37
CA ARG A 104 -10.89 5.01 -13.64
C ARG A 104 -9.77 4.36 -14.45
N ALA A 105 -9.14 5.11 -15.37
CA ALA A 105 -7.96 4.62 -16.10
C ALA A 105 -6.76 4.42 -15.16
N PHE A 106 -6.51 5.37 -14.25
CA PHE A 106 -5.50 5.21 -13.21
C PHE A 106 -5.78 3.98 -12.35
N TYR A 107 -6.97 3.88 -11.75
CA TYR A 107 -7.32 2.74 -10.89
C TYR A 107 -7.33 1.40 -11.63
N GLY A 108 -7.75 1.37 -12.90
CA GLY A 108 -7.67 0.15 -13.70
C GLY A 108 -6.23 -0.33 -13.89
N PHE A 109 -5.28 0.59 -14.02
CA PHE A 109 -3.86 0.27 -14.12
C PHE A 109 -3.26 -0.09 -12.75
N GLN A 110 -3.62 0.64 -11.69
CA GLN A 110 -3.23 0.31 -10.32
C GLN A 110 -3.66 -1.11 -9.97
N ILE A 111 -4.93 -1.48 -10.18
CA ILE A 111 -5.43 -2.85 -9.96
C ILE A 111 -4.61 -3.89 -10.73
N ALA A 112 -4.19 -3.59 -11.96
CA ALA A 112 -3.35 -4.50 -12.72
C ALA A 112 -1.96 -4.66 -12.08
N MET A 113 -1.35 -3.56 -11.62
CA MET A 113 -0.05 -3.58 -10.95
C MET A 113 -0.10 -4.25 -9.58
N GLU A 114 -1.16 -4.04 -8.79
CA GLU A 114 -1.38 -4.76 -7.51
C GLU A 114 -1.42 -6.28 -7.70
N ASN A 115 -2.01 -6.77 -8.81
CA ASN A 115 -1.97 -8.21 -9.12
C ASN A 115 -0.54 -8.69 -9.43
N ILE A 116 0.27 -7.86 -10.10
CA ILE A 116 1.68 -8.16 -10.38
C ILE A 116 2.52 -8.11 -9.10
N HIS A 117 2.21 -7.20 -8.16
CA HIS A 117 2.85 -7.14 -6.84
C HIS A 117 2.53 -8.41 -6.05
N SER A 118 1.25 -8.78 -5.97
CA SER A 118 0.81 -10.02 -5.31
C SER A 118 1.45 -11.28 -5.91
N GLU A 119 1.58 -11.35 -7.25
CA GLU A 119 2.32 -12.41 -7.92
C GLU A 119 3.81 -12.40 -7.53
N THR A 120 4.44 -11.24 -7.55
CA THR A 120 5.85 -11.05 -7.19
C THR A 120 6.13 -11.51 -5.77
N TYR A 121 5.33 -11.11 -4.78
CA TYR A 121 5.49 -11.57 -3.40
C TYR A 121 5.30 -13.08 -3.27
N SER A 122 4.34 -13.66 -3.99
CA SER A 122 4.12 -15.10 -4.01
C SER A 122 5.32 -15.85 -4.61
N LEU A 123 5.90 -15.33 -5.69
CA LEU A 123 7.10 -15.88 -6.32
C LEU A 123 8.33 -15.78 -5.41
N LEU A 124 8.52 -14.67 -4.70
CA LEU A 124 9.60 -14.50 -3.72
C LEU A 124 9.47 -15.54 -2.59
N ILE A 125 8.28 -15.67 -2.00
CA ILE A 125 8.00 -16.68 -0.96
C ILE A 125 8.25 -18.09 -1.48
N ASP A 126 7.75 -18.43 -2.68
CA ASP A 126 7.93 -19.77 -3.27
C ASP A 126 9.41 -20.09 -3.57
N ASN A 127 10.18 -19.07 -3.96
CA ASN A 127 11.61 -19.22 -4.20
C ASN A 127 12.39 -19.42 -2.89
N TYR A 128 12.14 -18.61 -1.87
CA TYR A 128 12.96 -18.64 -0.65
C TYR A 128 12.56 -19.76 0.31
N ILE A 129 11.27 -20.11 0.37
CA ILE A 129 10.69 -20.98 1.39
C ILE A 129 10.25 -22.29 0.74
N LYS A 130 11.09 -23.31 0.87
CA LYS A 130 10.88 -24.62 0.22
C LYS A 130 10.03 -25.57 1.04
N ASP A 131 9.98 -25.42 2.36
CA ASP A 131 9.12 -26.23 3.22
C ASP A 131 7.64 -25.83 3.04
N PRO A 132 6.77 -26.74 2.57
CA PRO A 132 5.35 -26.46 2.43
C PRO A 132 4.64 -26.11 3.75
N GLU A 133 5.07 -26.68 4.88
CA GLU A 133 4.45 -26.38 6.19
C GLU A 133 4.79 -24.96 6.65
N GLU A 134 6.05 -24.56 6.51
CA GLU A 134 6.48 -23.18 6.79
C GLU A 134 5.77 -22.18 5.87
N LYS A 135 5.61 -22.53 4.60
CA LYS A 135 4.90 -21.71 3.61
C LYS A 135 3.42 -21.52 3.97
N ASP A 136 2.71 -22.58 4.35
CA ASP A 136 1.31 -22.48 4.79
C ASP A 136 1.18 -21.57 6.03
N LYS A 137 2.10 -21.71 6.98
CA LYS A 137 2.13 -20.85 8.18
C LYS A 137 2.33 -19.37 7.81
N ILE A 138 3.19 -19.08 6.85
CA ILE A 138 3.50 -17.73 6.38
C ILE A 138 2.31 -17.11 5.64
N PHE A 139 1.65 -17.85 4.74
CA PHE A 139 0.44 -17.34 4.09
C PHE A 139 -0.70 -17.10 5.07
N ARG A 140 -0.70 -17.80 6.21
CA ARG A 140 -1.67 -17.61 7.31
C ARG A 140 -1.17 -16.61 8.36
N ALA A 141 -0.16 -15.79 8.05
CA ALA A 141 0.36 -14.79 8.98
C ALA A 141 -0.70 -13.76 9.40
N MET A 142 -1.67 -13.42 8.56
CA MET A 142 -2.79 -12.54 8.97
C MET A 142 -3.59 -13.10 10.15
N GLU A 143 -3.80 -14.41 10.20
CA GLU A 143 -4.55 -15.08 11.27
C GLU A 143 -3.71 -15.29 12.53
N THR A 144 -2.38 -15.27 12.39
CA THR A 144 -1.46 -15.78 13.42
C THR A 144 -0.48 -14.74 13.97
N VAL A 145 -0.34 -13.58 13.31
CA VAL A 145 0.58 -12.50 13.70
C VAL A 145 -0.20 -11.27 14.17
N PRO A 146 -0.25 -10.99 15.49
CA PRO A 146 -1.09 -9.93 16.05
C PRO A 146 -0.83 -8.52 15.49
N SER A 147 0.39 -8.19 15.07
CA SER A 147 0.68 -6.88 14.47
C SER A 147 0.15 -6.72 13.05
N VAL A 148 0.16 -7.80 12.27
CA VAL A 148 -0.47 -7.83 10.94
C VAL A 148 -1.98 -7.66 11.12
N GLN A 149 -2.56 -8.35 12.09
CA GLN A 149 -3.97 -8.20 12.43
C GLN A 149 -4.32 -6.76 12.82
N LYS A 150 -3.53 -6.10 13.68
CA LYS A 150 -3.75 -4.69 14.06
C LYS A 150 -3.73 -3.72 12.89
N LYS A 151 -2.82 -3.92 11.93
CA LYS A 151 -2.78 -3.11 10.69
C LYS A 151 -4.02 -3.33 9.84
N ALA A 152 -4.41 -4.60 9.64
CA ALA A 152 -5.62 -4.94 8.90
C ALA A 152 -6.88 -4.38 9.57
N GLU A 153 -7.00 -4.52 10.90
CA GLU A 153 -8.09 -3.94 11.70
C GLU A 153 -8.15 -2.42 11.56
N TRP A 154 -7.00 -1.73 11.63
CA TRP A 154 -6.94 -0.30 11.42
C TRP A 154 -7.42 0.06 10.00
N ALA A 155 -6.92 -0.61 8.95
CA ALA A 155 -7.32 -0.35 7.58
C ALA A 155 -8.83 -0.56 7.39
N LEU A 156 -9.39 -1.69 7.86
CA LEU A 156 -10.81 -2.00 7.78
C LEU A 156 -11.69 -1.05 8.62
N SER A 157 -11.17 -0.50 9.72
CA SER A 157 -11.88 0.48 10.54
C SER A 157 -12.08 1.82 9.84
N TRP A 158 -11.23 2.14 8.87
CA TRP A 158 -11.34 3.35 8.06
C TRP A 158 -11.96 3.10 6.69
N ILE A 159 -11.61 1.99 6.05
CA ILE A 159 -11.99 1.61 4.70
C ILE A 159 -13.23 0.72 4.72
N ASN A 160 -14.37 1.30 5.07
CA ASN A 160 -15.66 0.61 5.18
C ASN A 160 -16.82 1.46 4.64
N ASP A 161 -18.00 0.86 4.56
CA ASP A 161 -19.16 1.53 3.98
C ASP A 161 -19.78 2.59 4.90
N ASP A 162 -19.31 2.74 6.14
CA ASP A 162 -19.82 3.72 7.12
C ASP A 162 -19.09 5.06 7.04
N ASN A 163 -17.80 5.07 6.67
CA ASN A 163 -16.99 6.27 6.50
C ASN A 163 -17.20 6.96 5.15
N CYS A 164 -17.03 8.29 5.10
CA CYS A 164 -17.16 9.05 3.86
C CYS A 164 -15.96 8.82 2.93
N PHE A 165 -16.13 9.13 1.64
CA PHE A 165 -15.09 8.99 0.62
C PHE A 165 -13.77 9.65 1.01
N SER A 166 -13.81 10.85 1.58
CA SER A 166 -12.61 11.60 1.99
C SER A 166 -11.84 10.91 3.12
N GLU A 167 -12.54 10.34 4.12
CA GLU A 167 -11.91 9.58 5.21
C GLU A 167 -11.24 8.33 4.67
N ARG A 168 -11.97 7.61 3.81
CA ARG A 168 -11.44 6.42 3.14
C ARG A 168 -10.23 6.73 2.27
N LEU A 169 -10.27 7.84 1.53
CA LEU A 169 -9.19 8.22 0.61
C LEU A 169 -7.90 8.57 1.37
N ILE A 170 -7.99 9.28 2.49
CA ILE A 170 -6.82 9.56 3.36
C ILE A 170 -6.31 8.27 4.00
N ALA A 171 -7.21 7.43 4.51
CA ALA A 171 -6.81 6.15 5.08
C ALA A 171 -6.12 5.25 4.04
N PHE A 172 -6.64 5.22 2.81
CA PHE A 172 -6.04 4.52 1.69
C PHE A 172 -4.64 5.05 1.38
N ALA A 173 -4.45 6.38 1.30
CA ALA A 173 -3.13 6.97 1.13
C ALA A 173 -2.14 6.54 2.24
N CYS A 174 -2.63 6.39 3.48
CA CYS A 174 -1.81 5.89 4.59
C CYS A 174 -1.49 4.40 4.48
N VAL A 175 -2.38 3.57 3.92
CA VAL A 175 -2.09 2.15 3.64
C VAL A 175 -0.92 2.06 2.67
N GLU A 176 -1.04 2.68 1.50
CA GLU A 176 -0.02 2.65 0.43
C GLU A 176 1.29 3.34 0.87
N GLY A 177 1.17 4.49 1.54
CA GLY A 177 2.32 5.36 1.84
C GLY A 177 3.00 5.14 3.19
N ILE A 178 2.27 4.74 4.23
CA ILE A 178 2.80 4.66 5.61
C ILE A 178 2.93 3.20 6.07
N LEU A 179 1.89 2.38 5.91
CA LEU A 179 1.85 1.03 6.50
C LEU A 179 2.87 0.05 5.90
N PHE A 180 3.47 0.38 4.76
CA PHE A 180 4.54 -0.39 4.13
C PHE A 180 5.92 0.25 4.24
N SER A 181 5.99 1.51 4.68
CA SER A 181 7.20 2.34 4.61
C SER A 181 8.39 1.73 5.36
N GLY A 182 8.18 1.18 6.56
CA GLY A 182 9.23 0.56 7.36
C GLY A 182 9.76 -0.74 6.73
N SER A 183 8.87 -1.55 6.15
CA SER A 183 9.24 -2.75 5.41
C SER A 183 10.08 -2.42 4.16
N PHE A 184 9.66 -1.43 3.36
CA PHE A 184 10.43 -0.98 2.20
C PHE A 184 11.82 -0.46 2.61
N CYS A 185 11.90 0.34 3.66
CA CYS A 185 13.16 0.84 4.20
C CYS A 185 14.08 -0.31 4.68
N ALA A 186 13.51 -1.31 5.33
CA ALA A 186 14.24 -2.49 5.80
C ALA A 186 14.80 -3.33 4.65
N ILE A 187 14.10 -3.45 3.53
CA ILE A 187 14.63 -4.14 2.34
C ILE A 187 15.71 -3.30 1.65
N TYR A 188 15.56 -1.96 1.58
CA TYR A 188 16.65 -1.08 1.13
C TYR A 188 17.91 -1.20 1.99
N TRP A 189 17.79 -1.52 3.28
CA TRP A 189 18.93 -1.82 4.13
C TRP A 189 19.68 -3.08 3.70
N LEU A 190 18.97 -4.12 3.23
CA LEU A 190 19.59 -5.32 2.63
C LEU A 190 20.35 -4.98 1.35
N LYS A 191 19.79 -4.11 0.51
CA LYS A 191 20.47 -3.60 -0.69
C LYS A 191 21.80 -2.94 -0.33
N LYS A 192 21.83 -2.12 0.72
CA LYS A 192 23.07 -1.48 1.20
C LYS A 192 24.11 -2.50 1.68
N ARG A 193 23.67 -3.65 2.19
CA ARG A 193 24.54 -4.77 2.57
C ARG A 193 24.98 -5.62 1.36
N GLY A 194 24.44 -5.38 0.16
CA GLY A 194 24.75 -6.13 -1.06
C GLY A 194 24.12 -7.53 -1.07
N LEU A 195 22.95 -7.68 -0.48
CA LEU A 195 22.25 -8.98 -0.33
C LEU A 195 20.94 -8.99 -1.11
N MET A 196 20.54 -10.17 -1.60
CA MET A 196 19.22 -10.44 -2.19
C MET A 196 18.88 -9.48 -3.35
N PRO A 197 19.70 -9.43 -4.42
CA PRO A 197 19.52 -8.48 -5.52
C PRO A 197 18.13 -8.55 -6.18
N GLY A 198 17.53 -9.73 -6.31
CA GLY A 198 16.18 -9.91 -6.83
C GLY A 198 15.10 -9.31 -5.93
N LEU A 199 15.12 -9.63 -4.63
CA LEU A 199 14.24 -9.02 -3.62
C LEU A 199 14.37 -7.49 -3.58
N THR A 200 15.60 -6.98 -3.63
CA THR A 200 15.81 -5.54 -3.51
C THR A 200 15.41 -4.80 -4.78
N PHE A 201 15.59 -5.42 -5.95
CA PHE A 201 15.12 -4.88 -7.22
C PHE A 201 13.59 -4.86 -7.30
N SER A 202 12.91 -5.94 -6.93
CA SER A 202 11.44 -5.96 -6.89
C SER A 202 10.89 -4.94 -5.91
N ASN A 203 11.52 -4.79 -4.74
CA ASN A 203 11.16 -3.77 -3.76
C ASN A 203 11.31 -2.34 -4.30
N GLU A 204 12.30 -2.06 -5.16
CA GLU A 204 12.43 -0.75 -5.82
C GLU A 204 11.28 -0.45 -6.78
N LEU A 205 10.82 -1.46 -7.52
CA LEU A 205 9.70 -1.32 -8.44
C LEU A 205 8.39 -1.11 -7.67
N ILE A 206 8.12 -1.96 -6.68
CA ILE A 206 6.89 -1.90 -5.88
C ILE A 206 6.83 -0.62 -5.06
N SER A 207 7.88 -0.27 -4.30
CA SER A 207 7.85 0.96 -3.48
C SER A 207 7.72 2.25 -4.31
N ARG A 208 8.19 2.25 -5.56
CA ARG A 208 7.96 3.35 -6.50
C ARG A 208 6.48 3.43 -6.91
N ASP A 209 5.86 2.28 -7.18
CA ASP A 209 4.46 2.19 -7.56
C ASP A 209 3.57 2.63 -6.39
N GLU A 210 3.81 2.13 -5.18
CA GLU A 210 3.09 2.54 -3.96
C GLU A 210 3.19 4.04 -3.67
N GLY A 211 4.38 4.62 -3.89
CA GLY A 211 4.55 6.07 -3.78
C GLY A 211 3.68 6.83 -4.79
N LEU A 212 3.55 6.31 -6.02
CA LEU A 212 2.67 6.89 -7.03
C LEU A 212 1.18 6.72 -6.70
N HIS A 213 0.79 5.61 -6.09
CA HIS A 213 -0.58 5.36 -5.64
C HIS A 213 -0.97 6.31 -4.50
N ALA A 214 -0.09 6.50 -3.52
CA ALA A 214 -0.27 7.45 -2.44
C ALA A 214 -0.36 8.90 -2.97
N ASP A 215 0.53 9.29 -3.88
CA ASP A 215 0.48 10.60 -4.57
C ASP A 215 -0.86 10.81 -5.29
N PHE A 216 -1.39 9.76 -5.93
CA PHE A 216 -2.67 9.82 -6.63
C PHE A 216 -3.84 10.02 -5.66
N ALA A 217 -3.86 9.33 -4.53
CA ALA A 217 -4.86 9.54 -3.49
C ALA A 217 -4.81 10.99 -2.96
N CYS A 218 -3.61 11.53 -2.73
CA CYS A 218 -3.40 12.93 -2.37
C CYS A 218 -3.90 13.91 -3.44
N LEU A 219 -3.67 13.61 -4.73
CA LEU A 219 -4.19 14.43 -5.84
C LEU A 219 -5.72 14.46 -5.83
N LEU A 220 -6.38 13.31 -5.73
CA LEU A 220 -7.84 13.24 -5.68
C LEU A 220 -8.39 13.96 -4.46
N TYR A 221 -7.77 13.79 -3.29
CA TYR A 221 -8.18 14.50 -2.07
C TYR A 221 -8.04 16.02 -2.24
N ASN A 222 -6.98 16.48 -2.90
CA ASN A 222 -6.77 17.89 -3.16
C ASN A 222 -7.83 18.52 -4.08
N MET A 223 -8.48 17.71 -4.91
CA MET A 223 -9.57 18.13 -5.81
C MET A 223 -10.94 18.16 -5.12
N LEU A 224 -11.08 17.60 -3.91
CA LEU A 224 -12.32 17.66 -3.13
C LEU A 224 -12.56 19.08 -2.60
N THR A 225 -13.81 19.54 -2.67
CA THR A 225 -14.21 20.90 -2.28
C THR A 225 -15.19 20.92 -1.11
N TYR A 226 -16.21 20.08 -1.15
CA TYR A 226 -17.33 20.05 -0.21
C TYR A 226 -17.12 19.06 0.94
N THR A 227 -16.35 18.00 0.72
CA THR A 227 -16.09 16.93 1.70
C THR A 227 -14.67 16.95 2.23
N ARG A 228 -13.95 18.08 2.11
CA ARG A 228 -12.65 18.28 2.76
C ARG A 228 -12.76 18.03 4.26
N LEU A 229 -11.81 17.26 4.79
CA LEU A 229 -11.79 16.93 6.21
C LEU A 229 -11.16 18.07 7.02
N PRO A 230 -11.58 18.28 8.27
CA PRO A 230 -10.84 19.09 9.22
C PRO A 230 -9.45 18.48 9.46
N ASP A 231 -8.43 19.33 9.62
CA ASP A 231 -7.03 18.90 9.85
C ASP A 231 -6.91 17.88 10.99
N GLU A 232 -7.65 18.08 12.09
CA GLU A 232 -7.63 17.15 13.22
C GLU A 232 -8.08 15.73 12.83
N ARG A 233 -9.07 15.62 11.93
CA ARG A 233 -9.55 14.31 11.45
C ARG A 233 -8.53 13.66 10.52
N VAL A 234 -7.83 14.44 9.70
CA VAL A 234 -6.71 13.93 8.87
C VAL A 234 -5.57 13.46 9.78
N HIS A 235 -5.17 14.27 10.76
CA HIS A 235 -4.12 13.91 11.72
C HIS A 235 -4.50 12.69 12.57
N GLU A 236 -5.78 12.48 12.90
CA GLU A 236 -6.24 11.27 13.59
C GLU A 236 -5.97 10.01 12.76
N ILE A 237 -6.35 10.02 11.48
CA ILE A 237 -6.13 8.90 10.55
C ILE A 237 -4.63 8.64 10.41
N VAL A 238 -3.85 9.68 10.09
CA VAL A 238 -2.39 9.57 9.89
C VAL A 238 -1.67 9.09 11.14
N ARG A 239 -1.97 9.64 12.33
CA ARG A 239 -1.39 9.16 13.60
C ARG A 239 -1.71 7.70 13.86
N GLY A 240 -2.94 7.28 13.60
CA GLY A 240 -3.34 5.88 13.74
C GLY A 240 -2.49 4.95 12.85
N ALA A 241 -2.22 5.35 11.60
CA ALA A 241 -1.35 4.60 10.69
C ALA A 241 0.09 4.52 11.19
N VAL A 242 0.65 5.66 11.65
CA VAL A 242 2.00 5.73 12.23
C VAL A 242 2.13 4.82 13.45
N ASP A 243 1.13 4.84 14.34
CA ASP A 243 1.15 4.05 15.57
C ASP A 243 1.17 2.55 15.27
N VAL A 244 0.32 2.06 14.36
CA VAL A 244 0.31 0.64 14.00
C VAL A 244 1.57 0.21 13.26
N GLU A 245 2.14 1.09 12.40
CA GLU A 245 3.36 0.80 11.67
C GLU A 245 4.59 0.73 12.59
N ARG A 246 4.67 1.66 13.56
CA ARG A 246 5.73 1.63 14.58
C ARG A 246 5.69 0.34 15.38
N VAL A 247 4.52 -0.08 15.86
CA VAL A 247 4.38 -1.32 16.62
C VAL A 247 4.80 -2.53 15.77
N PHE A 248 4.43 -2.56 14.49
CA PHE A 248 4.82 -3.63 13.59
C PHE A 248 6.35 -3.74 13.46
N ILE A 249 7.02 -2.66 13.08
CA ILE A 249 8.43 -2.70 12.66
C ILE A 249 9.44 -2.65 13.84
N SER A 250 8.99 -2.19 15.01
CA SER A 250 9.85 -2.03 16.19
C SER A 250 9.63 -3.06 17.29
N GLU A 251 8.40 -3.60 17.42
CA GLU A 251 8.07 -4.56 18.48
C GLU A 251 7.84 -5.97 17.92
N SER A 252 7.03 -6.08 16.87
CA SER A 252 6.54 -7.38 16.41
C SER A 252 7.48 -8.05 15.42
N LEU A 253 8.09 -7.26 14.54
CA LEU A 253 9.16 -7.69 13.66
C LEU A 253 10.33 -6.69 13.77
N PRO A 254 11.09 -6.73 14.87
CA PRO A 254 12.05 -5.69 15.18
C PRO A 254 13.14 -5.59 14.13
N VAL A 255 13.32 -4.42 13.52
CA VAL A 255 14.41 -4.16 12.55
C VAL A 255 15.82 -4.32 13.13
N SER A 256 15.94 -4.41 14.46
CA SER A 256 17.18 -4.82 15.11
C SER A 256 17.64 -6.23 14.72
N LEU A 257 16.73 -7.10 14.27
CA LEU A 257 17.05 -8.45 13.76
C LEU A 257 17.99 -8.39 12.55
N ILE A 258 17.86 -7.37 11.72
CA ILE A 258 18.69 -7.15 10.52
C ILE A 258 19.78 -6.09 10.74
N GLY A 259 20.01 -5.68 11.99
CA GLY A 259 21.05 -4.73 12.39
C GLY A 259 20.70 -3.24 12.20
N MET A 260 19.42 -2.89 12.06
CA MET A 260 18.98 -1.49 12.06
C MET A 260 18.63 -0.99 13.46
N ASN A 261 18.56 0.34 13.62
CA ASN A 261 18.19 0.97 14.88
C ASN A 261 16.68 1.28 14.90
N SER A 262 15.92 0.68 15.82
CA SER A 262 14.47 0.87 15.92
C SER A 262 14.05 2.32 16.18
N GLN A 263 14.84 3.12 16.90
CA GLN A 263 14.52 4.54 17.13
C GLN A 263 14.64 5.36 15.85
N LEU A 264 15.65 5.07 15.02
CA LEU A 264 15.78 5.70 13.71
C LEU A 264 14.66 5.26 12.76
N MET A 265 14.23 3.99 12.84
CA MET A 265 13.10 3.50 12.07
C MET A 265 11.79 4.20 12.45
N CYS A 266 11.51 4.38 13.76
CA CYS A 266 10.34 5.15 14.20
C CYS A 266 10.36 6.60 13.69
N ARG A 267 11.53 7.25 13.74
CA ARG A 267 11.70 8.62 13.18
C ARG A 267 11.52 8.66 11.68
N TYR A 268 11.94 7.61 10.97
CA TYR A 268 11.72 7.51 9.53
C TYR A 268 10.23 7.40 9.20
N ILE A 269 9.47 6.60 9.95
CA ILE A 269 8.00 6.50 9.77
C ILE A 269 7.32 7.84 10.05
N GLU A 270 7.73 8.54 11.12
CA GLU A 270 7.24 9.89 11.44
C GLU A 270 7.58 10.87 10.30
N PHE A 271 8.80 10.81 9.74
CA PHE A 271 9.19 11.62 8.59
C PHE A 271 8.40 11.32 7.31
N VAL A 272 7.99 10.06 7.09
CA VAL A 272 7.15 9.70 5.94
C VAL A 272 5.73 10.26 6.09
N ALA A 273 5.26 10.39 7.33
CA ALA A 273 3.92 10.90 7.63
C ALA A 273 3.82 12.44 7.63
N ASP A 274 4.91 13.13 8.00
CA ASP A 274 5.03 14.61 8.00
C ASP A 274 5.15 15.20 6.58
#